data_AF-A0A821Y890-F1
#
_entry.id   AF-A0A821Y890-F1
#
_cell.length_a   1.000
_cell.length_b   1.000
_cell.length_c   1.000
_cell.angle_alpha   90.00
_cell.angle_beta   90.00
_cell.angle_gamma   90.00
#
_symmetry.space_group_name_H-M   'P 1'
#
loop_
_entity.id
_entity.type
_entity.pdbx_description
1 polymer ?
#
loop_
_entity_poly.entity_id
_entity_poly.type
_entity_poly.pdbx_seq_one_letter_code
_entity_poly.pdbx_strand_id
1 'polypeptide(L)'
;MLEMNELVIGSRQIDYMFRIGSTLGTGTYILTGQVAHETAGPSVILSFLIAAIASILAGLCYAEFGARAPRAGSAYTYTYVSVGEIMAFIIGWNMILEYIIGAASTARALSAYFDSLINFAMRNFFKEHLPLHAGIFSEYADLFAMGLCLIITILLVIGIKESAVLNNILTAVNLAVIAIVIIAGLTAVNTHNWNISPNEVGNITNNSTIIGTGGFFPFGIEGTLAGAATCFYAFVGFDLVATTGEETKNPQRAIPLSICLTLLICSIVYCSVSIVITLM
;
A
#
# COMPACT_ATOMS: atom_id res chain seq x y z
N MET A 1 26.68 28.23 16.00
CA MET A 1 26.47 28.40 14.55
C MET A 1 27.16 27.32 13.70
N LEU A 2 28.11 26.54 14.24
CA LEU A 2 28.71 25.37 13.57
C LEU A 2 28.01 24.03 13.90
N GLU A 3 27.36 23.90 15.07
CA GLU A 3 26.62 22.68 15.46
C GLU A 3 25.24 22.52 14.78
N MET A 4 24.71 23.57 14.15
CA MET A 4 23.46 23.47 13.36
C MET A 4 23.67 22.87 11.96
N ASN A 5 24.92 22.68 11.50
CA ASN A 5 25.17 22.11 10.18
C ASN A 5 25.32 20.59 10.19
N GLU A 6 25.73 19.96 11.30
CA GLU A 6 25.82 18.49 11.37
C GLU A 6 24.45 17.83 11.61
N LEU A 7 23.55 18.47 12.35
CA LEU A 7 22.15 18.02 12.48
C LEU A 7 21.34 18.14 11.17
N VAL A 8 21.79 18.97 10.23
CA VAL A 8 21.12 19.24 8.93
C VAL A 8 21.54 18.26 7.82
N ILE A 9 22.59 17.47 8.03
CA ILE A 9 22.93 16.37 7.12
C ILE A 9 22.07 15.13 7.45
N GLY A 10 21.74 14.92 8.73
CA GLY A 10 20.80 13.88 9.18
C GLY A 10 19.37 14.10 8.66
N SER A 11 18.86 15.34 8.69
CA SER A 11 17.49 15.65 8.22
C SER A 11 17.27 15.32 6.74
N ARG A 12 18.34 15.34 5.93
CA ARG A 12 18.27 15.07 4.49
C ARG A 12 17.96 13.62 4.14
N GLN A 13 18.39 12.62 4.92
CA GLN A 13 18.06 11.21 4.68
C GLN A 13 16.77 10.79 5.38
N ILE A 14 16.50 11.40 6.54
CA ILE A 14 15.38 11.09 7.41
C ILE A 14 14.04 11.44 6.73
N ASP A 15 13.97 12.51 5.92
CA ASP A 15 12.76 12.86 5.18
C ASP A 15 12.43 11.88 4.04
N TYR A 16 13.44 11.26 3.40
CA TYR A 16 13.17 10.24 2.36
C TYR A 16 12.65 8.94 2.97
N MET A 17 13.14 8.55 4.14
CA MET A 17 12.64 7.37 4.85
C MET A 17 11.18 7.55 5.28
N PHE A 18 10.81 8.71 5.87
CA PHE A 18 9.42 9.05 6.19
C PHE A 18 8.47 8.78 5.01
N ARG A 19 8.89 9.21 3.81
CA ARG A 19 8.11 9.17 2.57
C ARG A 19 7.97 7.77 1.97
N ILE A 20 8.94 6.89 2.21
CA ILE A 20 8.85 5.47 1.81
C ILE A 20 7.89 4.71 2.74
N GLY A 21 7.86 5.07 4.02
CA GLY A 21 6.99 4.44 5.02
C GLY A 21 5.50 4.66 4.80
N SER A 22 5.11 5.82 4.27
CA SER A 22 3.70 6.11 3.96
C SER A 22 3.15 5.26 2.81
N THR A 23 3.99 4.79 1.89
CA THR A 23 3.56 3.98 0.74
C THR A 23 3.62 2.48 1.02
N LEU A 24 4.55 2.03 1.88
CA LEU A 24 4.68 0.62 2.30
C LEU A 24 3.70 0.30 3.44
N GLY A 25 2.41 0.28 3.13
CA GLY A 25 1.36 0.04 4.10
C GLY A 25 0.73 -1.36 3.98
N THR A 26 -0.57 -1.38 4.25
CA THR A 26 -1.47 -2.55 4.24
C THR A 26 -1.50 -3.31 2.90
N GLY A 27 -1.14 -2.63 1.81
CA GLY A 27 -0.98 -3.24 0.49
C GLY A 27 0.07 -4.36 0.45
N THR A 28 1.21 -4.20 1.12
CA THR A 28 2.28 -5.23 1.14
C THR A 28 1.85 -6.50 1.87
N TYR A 29 1.15 -6.33 2.98
CA TYR A 29 0.93 -7.43 3.92
C TYR A 29 -0.37 -8.21 3.63
N ILE A 30 -1.45 -7.54 3.21
CA ILE A 30 -2.75 -8.19 2.96
C ILE A 30 -2.96 -8.42 1.48
N LEU A 31 -2.80 -7.35 0.68
CA LEU A 31 -3.24 -7.37 -0.71
C LEU A 31 -2.43 -8.34 -1.55
N THR A 32 -1.11 -8.42 -1.35
CA THR A 32 -0.26 -9.38 -2.06
C THR A 32 -0.71 -10.82 -1.86
N GLY A 33 -1.02 -11.21 -0.62
CA GLY A 33 -1.52 -12.55 -0.31
C GLY A 33 -2.92 -12.82 -0.87
N GLN A 34 -3.83 -11.83 -0.74
CA GLN A 34 -5.18 -11.96 -1.26
C GLN A 34 -5.21 -12.07 -2.80
N VAL A 35 -4.47 -11.21 -3.51
CA VAL A 35 -4.39 -11.23 -4.97
C VAL A 35 -3.73 -12.53 -5.44
N ALA A 36 -2.67 -12.99 -4.75
CA ALA A 36 -2.05 -14.28 -5.04
C ALA A 36 -3.04 -15.44 -4.87
N HIS A 37 -3.85 -15.46 -3.80
CA HIS A 37 -4.77 -16.56 -3.54
C HIS A 37 -6.03 -16.54 -4.45
N GLU A 38 -6.63 -15.37 -4.67
CA GLU A 38 -7.98 -15.25 -5.26
C GLU A 38 -8.00 -14.91 -6.75
N THR A 39 -6.93 -14.32 -7.30
CA THR A 39 -7.01 -13.70 -8.65
C THR A 39 -5.86 -14.01 -9.59
N ALA A 40 -4.60 -14.00 -9.14
CA ALA A 40 -3.44 -14.12 -10.02
C ALA A 40 -2.64 -15.41 -9.78
N GLY A 41 -2.54 -15.91 -8.56
CA GLY A 41 -1.62 -17.02 -8.26
C GLY A 41 -0.16 -16.58 -8.34
N PRO A 42 0.76 -17.47 -8.78
CA PRO A 42 2.18 -17.14 -8.96
C PRO A 42 2.43 -15.97 -9.92
N SER A 43 1.53 -15.72 -10.88
CA SER A 43 1.65 -14.59 -11.81
C SER A 43 1.44 -13.22 -11.17
N VAL A 44 1.12 -13.13 -9.87
CA VAL A 44 1.01 -11.87 -9.12
C VAL A 44 2.26 -10.99 -9.24
N ILE A 45 3.43 -11.59 -9.47
CA ILE A 45 4.68 -10.86 -9.73
C ILE A 45 4.55 -10.01 -11.01
N LEU A 46 3.95 -10.55 -12.06
CA LEU A 46 3.67 -9.81 -13.29
C LEU A 46 2.60 -8.74 -13.06
N SER A 47 1.60 -9.02 -12.22
CA SER A 47 0.59 -8.03 -11.81
C SER A 47 1.23 -6.82 -11.15
N PHE A 48 2.13 -7.04 -10.18
CA PHE A 48 2.88 -5.96 -9.54
C PHE A 48 3.84 -5.24 -10.49
N LEU A 49 4.46 -5.96 -11.45
CA LEU A 49 5.33 -5.33 -12.45
C LEU A 49 4.55 -4.39 -13.38
N ILE A 50 3.36 -4.81 -13.85
CA ILE A 50 2.49 -3.97 -14.68
C ILE A 50 2.03 -2.74 -13.90
N ALA A 51 1.59 -2.94 -12.65
CA ALA A 51 1.18 -1.85 -11.76
C ALA A 51 2.33 -0.88 -11.46
N ALA A 52 3.55 -1.39 -11.26
CA ALA A 52 4.76 -0.59 -11.04
C ALA A 52 5.09 0.28 -12.25
N ILE A 53 5.05 -0.26 -13.47
CA ILE A 53 5.30 0.52 -14.70
C ILE A 53 4.28 1.65 -14.83
N ALA A 54 2.99 1.36 -14.65
CA ALA A 54 1.95 2.38 -14.69
C ALA A 54 2.17 3.47 -13.63
N SER A 55 2.54 3.07 -12.41
CA SER A 55 2.81 3.98 -11.30
C SER A 55 4.06 4.83 -11.51
N ILE A 56 5.12 4.28 -12.11
CA ILE A 56 6.34 5.02 -12.44
C ILE A 56 6.05 6.07 -13.52
N LEU A 57 5.29 5.72 -14.56
CA LEU A 57 4.90 6.69 -15.59
C LEU A 57 4.07 7.85 -15.00
N ALA A 58 3.09 7.53 -14.16
CA ALA A 58 2.32 8.54 -13.44
C ALA A 58 3.22 9.37 -12.50
N GLY A 59 4.09 8.71 -11.75
CA GLY A 59 5.06 9.33 -10.84
C GLY A 59 6.01 10.30 -11.54
N LEU A 60 6.45 10.00 -12.76
CA LEU A 60 7.27 10.91 -13.57
C LEU A 60 6.49 12.17 -13.97
N CYS A 61 5.20 12.06 -14.29
CA CYS A 61 4.36 13.23 -14.53
C CYS A 61 4.23 14.10 -13.26
N TYR A 62 3.99 13.47 -12.10
CA TYR A 62 3.98 14.18 -10.81
C TYR A 62 5.33 14.81 -10.47
N ALA A 63 6.43 14.14 -10.79
CA ALA A 63 7.78 14.64 -10.61
C ALA A 63 8.02 15.92 -11.44
N GLU A 64 7.55 15.95 -12.69
CA GLU A 64 7.63 17.14 -13.55
C GLU A 64 6.79 18.30 -12.98
N PHE A 65 5.57 18.03 -12.53
CA PHE A 65 4.71 19.06 -11.92
C PHE A 65 5.25 19.56 -10.59
N GLY A 66 5.76 18.69 -9.72
CA GLY A 66 6.38 19.07 -8.45
C GLY A 66 7.66 19.90 -8.63
N ALA A 67 8.40 19.68 -9.71
CA ALA A 67 9.55 20.52 -10.07
C ALA A 67 9.13 21.93 -10.54
N ARG A 68 8.03 22.03 -11.30
CA ARG A 68 7.56 23.28 -11.92
C ARG A 68 6.69 24.13 -11.00
N ALA A 69 5.90 23.51 -10.14
CA ALA A 69 4.96 24.16 -9.23
C ALA A 69 5.28 23.79 -7.77
N PRO A 70 6.35 24.36 -7.17
CA PRO A 70 6.83 24.02 -5.83
C PRO A 70 5.99 24.69 -4.72
N ARG A 71 4.67 24.61 -4.82
CA ARG A 71 3.73 24.98 -3.74
C ARG A 71 3.25 23.70 -3.07
N ALA A 72 2.95 23.74 -1.77
CA ALA A 72 2.29 22.61 -1.12
C ALA A 72 0.97 22.32 -1.83
N GLY A 73 0.90 21.16 -2.47
CA GLY A 73 -0.22 20.79 -3.31
C GLY A 73 0.03 19.47 -4.00
N SER A 74 -0.97 18.58 -3.97
CA SER A 74 -1.00 17.34 -4.75
C SER A 74 -1.77 17.59 -6.07
N ALA A 75 -2.38 16.55 -6.64
CA ALA A 75 -3.07 16.54 -7.93
C ALA A 75 -3.99 17.75 -8.16
N TYR A 76 -4.77 18.13 -7.13
CA TYR A 76 -5.68 19.28 -7.19
C TYR A 76 -5.00 20.57 -7.66
N THR A 77 -3.90 20.96 -7.00
CA THR A 77 -3.18 22.20 -7.31
C THR A 77 -2.56 22.14 -8.70
N TYR A 78 -2.04 20.97 -9.08
CA TYR A 78 -1.43 20.78 -10.40
C TYR A 78 -2.47 20.88 -11.53
N THR A 79 -3.64 20.27 -11.36
CA THR A 79 -4.75 20.37 -12.33
C THR A 79 -5.32 21.78 -12.37
N TYR A 80 -5.40 22.48 -11.23
CA TYR A 80 -5.90 23.86 -11.17
C TYR A 80 -5.04 24.81 -12.00
N VAL A 81 -3.72 24.67 -11.90
CA VAL A 81 -2.77 25.53 -12.63
C VAL A 81 -2.66 25.16 -14.11
N SER A 82 -2.83 23.88 -14.47
CA SER A 82 -2.59 23.39 -15.83
C SER A 82 -3.83 23.33 -16.73
N VAL A 83 -4.99 22.92 -16.19
CA VAL A 83 -6.21 22.62 -16.97
C VAL A 83 -7.34 23.60 -16.65
N GLY A 84 -7.48 24.00 -15.39
CA GLY A 84 -8.49 24.96 -14.94
C GLY A 84 -9.40 24.44 -13.82
N GLU A 85 -10.33 25.31 -13.41
CA GLU A 85 -11.08 25.16 -12.16
C GLU A 85 -12.02 23.94 -12.13
N ILE A 86 -12.77 23.68 -13.20
CA ILE A 86 -13.76 22.58 -13.23
C ILE A 86 -13.08 21.22 -13.09
N MET A 87 -11.98 21.00 -13.81
CA MET A 87 -11.25 19.72 -13.74
C MET A 87 -10.56 19.57 -12.39
N ALA A 88 -10.01 20.66 -11.84
CA ALA A 88 -9.46 20.65 -10.50
C ALA A 88 -10.51 20.32 -9.44
N PHE A 89 -11.73 20.87 -9.55
CA PHE A 89 -12.83 20.56 -8.64
C PHE A 89 -13.20 19.07 -8.66
N ILE A 90 -13.29 18.45 -9.83
CA ILE A 90 -13.58 17.01 -9.97
C ILE A 90 -12.46 16.18 -9.33
N ILE A 91 -11.20 16.51 -9.62
CA ILE A 91 -10.04 15.82 -9.03
C ILE A 91 -10.01 15.99 -7.51
N GLY A 92 -10.27 17.19 -6.98
CA GLY A 92 -10.30 17.46 -5.55
C GLY A 92 -11.35 16.62 -4.81
N TRP A 93 -12.57 16.52 -5.35
CA TRP A 93 -13.60 15.64 -4.79
C TRP A 93 -13.22 14.16 -4.85
N ASN A 94 -12.58 13.73 -5.94
CA ASN A 94 -12.10 12.35 -6.07
C ASN A 94 -11.01 12.04 -5.04
N MET A 95 -10.06 12.95 -4.81
CA MET A 95 -9.02 12.80 -3.79
C MET A 95 -9.59 12.70 -2.37
N ILE A 96 -10.61 13.50 -2.04
CA ILE A 96 -11.28 13.41 -0.71
C ILE A 96 -11.86 12.00 -0.51
N LEU A 97 -12.57 11.48 -1.52
CA LEU A 97 -13.13 10.13 -1.46
C LEU A 97 -12.04 9.06 -1.36
N GLU A 98 -10.97 9.20 -2.13
CA GLU A 98 -9.82 8.31 -2.09
C GLU A 98 -9.19 8.25 -0.69
N TYR A 99 -8.93 9.40 -0.05
CA TYR A 99 -8.36 9.44 1.30
C TYR A 99 -9.31 8.86 2.36
N ILE A 100 -10.63 9.08 2.23
CA ILE A 100 -11.63 8.47 3.14
C ILE A 100 -11.61 6.94 3.01
N ILE A 101 -11.61 6.42 1.77
CA ILE A 101 -11.57 4.98 1.50
C ILE A 101 -10.25 4.38 1.97
N GLY A 102 -9.12 5.05 1.74
CA GLY A 102 -7.79 4.62 2.18
C GLY A 102 -7.63 4.59 3.69
N ALA A 103 -8.19 5.56 4.42
CA ALA A 103 -8.20 5.55 5.87
C ALA A 103 -9.04 4.38 6.42
N ALA A 104 -10.24 4.17 5.86
CA ALA A 104 -11.13 3.09 6.27
C ALA A 104 -10.56 1.70 5.96
N SER A 105 -9.96 1.50 4.78
CA SER A 105 -9.32 0.23 4.40
C SER A 105 -8.13 -0.09 5.32
N THR A 106 -7.35 0.92 5.69
CA THR A 106 -6.19 0.76 6.58
C THR A 106 -6.61 0.39 8.00
N ALA A 107 -7.66 1.02 8.53
CA ALA A 107 -8.20 0.66 9.83
C ALA A 107 -8.78 -0.77 9.84
N ARG A 108 -9.48 -1.16 8.77
CA ARG A 108 -9.99 -2.53 8.60
C ARG A 108 -8.85 -3.56 8.50
N ALA A 109 -7.80 -3.24 7.76
CA ALA A 109 -6.63 -4.10 7.63
C ALA A 109 -5.97 -4.37 9.00
N LEU A 110 -5.83 -3.33 9.82
CA LEU A 110 -5.28 -3.48 11.18
C LEU A 110 -6.21 -4.31 12.09
N SER A 111 -7.53 -4.11 11.98
CA SER A 111 -8.52 -4.94 12.65
C SER A 111 -8.39 -6.42 12.27
N ALA A 112 -8.24 -6.72 10.98
CA ALA A 112 -8.07 -8.09 10.49
C ALA A 112 -6.76 -8.74 11.00
N TYR A 113 -5.67 -7.98 11.09
CA TYR A 113 -4.43 -8.47 11.70
C TYR A 113 -4.59 -8.78 13.18
N PHE A 114 -5.24 -7.89 13.92
CA PHE A 114 -5.48 -8.08 15.35
C PHE A 114 -6.42 -9.27 15.62
N ASP A 115 -7.46 -9.43 14.80
CA ASP A 115 -8.37 -10.57 14.87
C ASP A 115 -7.65 -11.90 14.58
N SER A 116 -6.76 -11.93 13.58
CA SER A 116 -5.91 -13.09 13.28
C SER A 116 -5.02 -13.48 14.46
N LEU A 117 -4.46 -12.50 15.20
CA LEU A 117 -3.63 -12.74 16.38
C LEU A 117 -4.41 -13.35 17.56
N ILE A 118 -5.73 -13.12 17.64
CA ILE A 118 -6.62 -13.65 18.68
C ILE A 118 -7.45 -14.84 18.14
N ASN A 119 -6.94 -15.56 17.14
CA ASN A 119 -7.58 -16.74 16.55
C ASN A 119 -9.03 -16.49 16.08
N PHE A 120 -9.29 -15.33 15.46
CA PHE A 120 -10.58 -14.94 14.89
C PHE A 120 -11.73 -14.77 15.90
N ALA A 121 -11.42 -14.61 17.19
CA ALA A 121 -12.43 -14.43 18.23
C ALA A 121 -13.29 -13.17 18.05
N MET A 122 -12.69 -12.08 17.54
CA MET A 122 -13.38 -10.80 17.38
C MET A 122 -14.37 -10.87 16.21
N ARG A 123 -13.97 -11.46 15.07
CA ARG A 123 -14.89 -11.68 13.94
C ARG A 123 -16.04 -12.60 14.32
N ASN A 124 -15.80 -13.66 15.09
CA ASN A 124 -16.86 -14.57 15.54
C ASN A 124 -17.86 -13.84 16.45
N PHE A 125 -17.37 -13.06 17.41
CA PHE A 125 -18.21 -12.25 18.29
C PHE A 125 -19.07 -11.25 17.50
N PHE A 126 -18.49 -10.50 16.57
CA PHE A 126 -19.23 -9.52 15.78
C PHE A 126 -20.18 -10.13 14.75
N LYS A 127 -19.85 -11.29 14.18
CA LYS A 127 -20.78 -12.04 13.33
C LYS A 127 -22.03 -12.48 14.09
N GLU A 128 -21.88 -12.89 15.34
CA GLU A 128 -23.01 -13.34 16.16
C GLU A 128 -23.88 -12.18 16.65
N HIS A 129 -23.27 -11.05 17.06
CA HIS A 129 -23.98 -9.94 17.70
C HIS A 129 -24.39 -8.82 16.74
N LEU A 130 -23.64 -8.61 15.65
CA LEU A 130 -23.80 -7.51 14.69
C LEU A 130 -23.63 -7.97 13.23
N PRO A 131 -24.41 -8.97 12.76
CA PRO A 131 -24.33 -9.39 11.37
C PRO A 131 -24.91 -8.32 10.44
N LEU A 132 -24.16 -8.01 9.38
CA LEU A 132 -24.61 -7.13 8.31
C LEU A 132 -24.96 -8.01 7.10
N HIS A 133 -26.26 -8.20 6.86
CA HIS A 133 -26.79 -9.03 5.76
C HIS A 133 -27.04 -8.25 4.46
N ALA A 134 -26.37 -7.11 4.28
CA ALA A 134 -26.49 -6.35 3.03
C ALA A 134 -25.38 -6.81 2.09
N GLY A 135 -25.69 -7.67 1.12
CA GLY A 135 -24.70 -8.47 0.36
C GLY A 135 -23.55 -7.73 -0.36
N ILE A 136 -23.62 -6.40 -0.52
CA ILE A 136 -22.51 -5.58 -1.04
C ILE A 136 -21.52 -5.17 0.08
N PHE A 137 -21.99 -5.16 1.32
CA PHE A 137 -21.24 -4.75 2.51
C PHE A 137 -20.63 -5.95 3.24
N SER A 138 -19.68 -5.66 4.13
CA SER A 138 -19.02 -6.65 5.00
C SER A 138 -20.04 -7.54 5.73
N GLU A 139 -19.70 -8.82 5.96
CA GLU A 139 -20.54 -9.79 6.70
C GLU A 139 -20.90 -9.35 8.13
N TYR A 140 -20.10 -8.45 8.72
CA TYR A 140 -20.29 -7.91 10.08
C TYR A 140 -19.84 -6.46 10.16
N ALA A 141 -20.40 -5.73 11.13
CA ALA A 141 -19.98 -4.37 11.45
C ALA A 141 -18.69 -4.42 12.30
N ASP A 142 -17.60 -3.88 11.76
CA ASP A 142 -16.31 -3.83 12.46
C ASP A 142 -16.23 -2.61 13.39
N LEU A 143 -16.69 -2.78 14.64
CA LEU A 143 -16.64 -1.74 15.66
C LEU A 143 -15.21 -1.41 16.11
N PHE A 144 -14.28 -2.35 15.98
CA PHE A 144 -12.89 -2.14 16.36
C PHE A 144 -12.20 -1.18 15.38
N ALA A 145 -12.35 -1.42 14.08
CA ALA A 145 -11.86 -0.50 13.04
C ALA A 145 -12.47 0.91 13.20
N MET A 146 -13.77 1.00 13.49
CA MET A 146 -14.43 2.29 13.76
C MET A 146 -13.82 3.00 14.98
N GLY A 147 -13.63 2.29 16.09
CA GLY A 147 -13.00 2.83 17.29
C GLY A 147 -11.58 3.34 17.02
N LEU A 148 -10.81 2.60 16.22
CA LEU A 148 -9.46 3.00 15.82
C LEU A 148 -9.46 4.28 14.99
N CYS A 149 -10.36 4.41 14.01
CA CYS A 149 -10.54 5.65 13.24
C CYS A 149 -10.86 6.85 14.14
N LEU A 150 -11.75 6.67 15.13
CA LEU A 150 -12.11 7.73 16.07
C LEU A 150 -10.93 8.13 16.96
N ILE A 151 -10.16 7.17 17.47
CA ILE A 151 -8.97 7.44 18.27
C ILE A 151 -7.95 8.23 17.46
N ILE A 152 -7.64 7.81 16.24
CA ILE A 152 -6.71 8.54 15.36
C ILE A 152 -7.22 9.95 15.06
N THR A 153 -8.52 10.10 14.83
CA THR A 153 -9.14 11.42 14.60
C THR A 153 -9.00 12.33 15.82
N ILE A 154 -9.24 11.82 17.02
CA ILE A 154 -9.05 12.58 18.27
C ILE A 154 -7.57 12.99 18.43
N LEU A 155 -6.62 12.09 18.17
CA LEU A 155 -5.20 12.39 18.25
C LEU A 155 -4.78 13.46 17.23
N LEU A 156 -5.34 13.43 16.01
CA LEU A 156 -5.12 14.45 15.00
C LEU A 156 -5.68 15.82 15.42
N VAL A 157 -6.87 15.85 16.03
CA VAL A 157 -7.49 17.09 16.55
C VAL A 157 -6.68 17.70 17.70
N ILE A 158 -6.08 16.87 18.57
CA ILE A 158 -5.23 17.33 19.67
C ILE A 158 -3.90 17.91 19.15
N GLY A 159 -3.45 17.51 17.96
CA GLY A 159 -2.29 18.09 17.28
C GLY A 159 -0.95 17.68 17.92
N ILE A 160 -0.57 16.41 17.77
CA ILE A 160 0.70 15.89 18.30
C ILE A 160 1.88 16.47 17.49
N LYS A 161 2.59 17.43 18.08
CA LYS A 161 3.76 18.11 17.48
C LYS A 161 5.01 17.22 17.34
N GLU A 162 5.09 16.12 18.07
CA GLU A 162 6.23 15.16 18.05
C GLU A 162 6.15 14.10 16.93
N SER A 163 5.28 14.29 15.94
CA SER A 163 4.90 13.25 14.97
C SER A 163 6.06 12.78 14.07
N ALA A 164 7.01 13.66 13.71
CA ALA A 164 8.03 13.33 12.71
C ALA A 164 9.01 12.23 13.16
N VAL A 165 9.55 12.32 14.38
CA VAL A 165 10.50 11.32 14.90
C VAL A 165 9.82 9.97 15.10
N LEU A 166 8.62 9.98 15.68
CA LEU A 166 7.84 8.77 15.92
C LEU A 166 7.49 8.07 14.60
N ASN A 167 7.09 8.82 13.57
CA ASN A 167 6.80 8.25 12.26
C ASN A 167 8.03 7.61 11.61
N ASN A 168 9.20 8.22 11.76
CA ASN A 168 10.45 7.67 11.23
C ASN A 168 10.83 6.36 11.90
N ILE A 169 10.67 6.27 13.23
CA ILE A 169 10.89 5.03 13.97
C ILE A 169 9.91 3.95 13.50
N LEU A 170 8.62 4.26 13.42
CA LEU A 170 7.60 3.31 12.94
C LEU A 170 7.89 2.81 11.52
N THR A 171 8.31 3.72 10.64
CA THR A 171 8.69 3.39 9.27
C THR A 171 9.92 2.48 9.21
N ALA A 172 10.95 2.78 10.01
CA ALA A 172 12.15 1.95 10.07
C ALA A 172 11.84 0.54 10.59
N VAL A 173 10.99 0.42 11.62
CA VAL A 173 10.49 -0.85 12.13
C VAL A 173 9.72 -1.61 11.04
N ASN A 174 8.83 -0.92 10.32
CA ASN A 174 8.07 -1.52 9.22
C ASN A 174 8.97 -2.09 8.11
N LEU A 175 9.96 -1.31 7.66
CA LEU A 175 10.96 -1.77 6.69
C LEU A 175 11.77 -2.97 7.21
N ALA A 176 12.12 -2.98 8.51
CA ALA A 176 12.80 -4.11 9.12
C ALA A 176 11.94 -5.38 9.14
N VAL A 177 10.64 -5.26 9.45
CA VAL A 177 9.70 -6.38 9.42
C VAL A 177 9.59 -6.95 8.00
N ILE A 178 9.44 -6.10 6.98
CA ILE A 178 9.42 -6.53 5.57
C ILE A 178 10.71 -7.28 5.22
N ALA A 179 11.88 -6.76 5.61
CA ALA A 179 13.16 -7.40 5.35
C ALA A 179 13.25 -8.78 6.02
N ILE A 180 12.78 -8.91 7.27
CA ILE A 180 12.72 -10.19 7.99
C ILE A 180 11.80 -11.17 7.26
N VAL A 181 10.62 -10.74 6.83
CA VAL A 181 9.67 -11.59 6.09
C VAL A 181 10.29 -12.11 4.79
N ILE A 182 10.99 -11.23 4.04
CA ILE A 182 11.68 -11.63 2.81
C ILE A 182 12.78 -12.66 3.12
N ILE A 183 13.64 -12.40 4.10
CA ILE A 183 14.75 -13.30 4.45
C ILE A 183 14.24 -14.65 4.98
N ALA A 184 13.27 -14.62 5.89
CA ALA A 184 12.67 -15.83 6.46
C ALA A 184 11.96 -16.65 5.38
N GLY A 185 11.17 -16.01 4.54
CA GLY A 185 10.46 -16.73 3.48
C GLY A 185 11.38 -17.28 2.41
N LEU A 186 12.53 -16.64 2.11
CA LEU A 186 13.58 -17.21 1.25
C LEU A 186 14.11 -18.56 1.76
N THR A 187 14.07 -18.83 3.07
CA THR A 187 14.50 -20.13 3.64
C THR A 187 13.49 -21.26 3.43
N ALA A 188 12.23 -20.91 3.14
CA ALA A 188 11.12 -21.86 2.94
C ALA A 188 10.69 -21.96 1.46
N VAL A 189 11.48 -21.42 0.54
CA VAL A 189 11.19 -21.41 -0.90
C VAL A 189 11.21 -22.81 -1.50
N ASN A 190 10.09 -23.23 -2.07
CA ASN A 190 9.96 -24.41 -2.91
C ASN A 190 9.55 -24.01 -4.32
N THR A 191 10.46 -24.17 -5.28
CA THR A 191 10.19 -23.87 -6.71
C THR A 191 9.11 -24.76 -7.32
N HIS A 192 8.75 -25.85 -6.65
CA HIS A 192 7.61 -26.69 -7.01
C HIS A 192 6.27 -25.92 -6.95
N ASN A 193 6.13 -24.93 -6.06
CA ASN A 193 4.88 -24.19 -5.87
C ASN A 193 4.47 -23.38 -7.12
N TRP A 194 5.43 -23.03 -7.99
CA TRP A 194 5.16 -22.34 -9.26
C TRP A 194 4.81 -23.27 -10.42
N ASN A 195 5.08 -24.57 -10.29
CA ASN A 195 4.84 -25.55 -11.34
C ASN A 195 3.95 -26.70 -10.84
N ILE A 196 2.96 -26.38 -10.01
CA ILE A 196 1.96 -27.36 -9.55
C ILE A 196 1.21 -27.85 -10.78
N SER A 197 1.25 -29.16 -11.01
CA SER A 197 0.60 -29.77 -12.16
C SER A 197 -0.93 -29.76 -11.98
N PRO A 198 -1.73 -29.59 -13.05
CA PRO A 198 -3.20 -29.58 -12.94
C PRO A 198 -3.78 -30.84 -12.26
N ASN A 199 -3.04 -31.95 -12.29
CA ASN A 199 -3.43 -33.23 -11.71
C ASN A 199 -3.30 -33.26 -10.16
N GLU A 200 -2.42 -32.46 -9.57
CA GLU A 200 -2.29 -32.35 -8.11
C GLU A 200 -3.37 -31.44 -7.50
N VAL A 201 -3.82 -30.44 -8.27
CA VAL A 201 -4.93 -29.55 -7.89
C VAL A 201 -6.23 -30.35 -7.75
N GLY A 202 -6.47 -31.31 -8.65
CA GLY A 202 -7.66 -32.17 -8.64
C GLY A 202 -7.78 -33.13 -7.44
N ASN A 203 -6.74 -33.33 -6.63
CA ASN A 203 -6.81 -34.12 -5.40
C ASN A 203 -7.18 -33.29 -4.16
N ILE A 204 -7.13 -31.96 -4.25
CA ILE A 204 -7.47 -31.02 -3.15
C ILE A 204 -8.99 -30.69 -3.15
N THR A 205 -9.71 -31.07 -4.21
CA THR A 205 -11.10 -30.69 -4.49
C THR A 205 -12.14 -31.48 -3.69
N ASN A 206 -12.33 -31.14 -2.43
CA ASN A 206 -13.58 -31.47 -1.71
C ASN A 206 -14.38 -30.24 -1.27
N ASN A 207 -13.87 -29.01 -1.41
CA ASN A 207 -14.59 -27.79 -1.05
C ASN A 207 -14.50 -26.74 -2.16
N SER A 208 -15.61 -26.05 -2.38
CA SER A 208 -15.96 -25.12 -3.45
C SER A 208 -15.15 -23.82 -3.50
N THR A 209 -13.83 -23.88 -3.49
CA THR A 209 -12.97 -22.72 -3.79
C THR A 209 -12.63 -22.74 -5.29
N ILE A 210 -12.62 -21.56 -5.92
CA ILE A 210 -12.19 -21.40 -7.31
C ILE A 210 -10.67 -21.59 -7.32
N ILE A 211 -10.22 -22.84 -7.43
CA ILE A 211 -8.79 -23.15 -7.53
C ILE A 211 -8.44 -23.15 -9.02
N GLY A 212 -7.59 -22.21 -9.44
CA GLY A 212 -7.19 -22.08 -10.83
C GLY A 212 -6.46 -23.33 -11.35
N THR A 213 -6.16 -23.37 -12.65
CA THR A 213 -5.73 -24.57 -13.39
C THR A 213 -4.33 -25.11 -13.06
N GLY A 214 -3.73 -24.69 -11.94
CA GLY A 214 -2.33 -24.98 -11.60
C GLY A 214 -1.32 -24.24 -12.48
N GLY A 215 -0.04 -24.39 -12.16
CA GLY A 215 1.08 -23.73 -12.84
C GLY A 215 1.24 -22.24 -12.49
N PHE A 216 2.01 -21.52 -13.33
CA PHE A 216 2.35 -20.11 -13.09
C PHE A 216 1.18 -19.15 -13.35
N PHE A 217 0.22 -19.52 -14.23
CA PHE A 217 -0.96 -18.74 -14.59
C PHE A 217 -2.26 -19.50 -14.26
N PRO A 218 -2.58 -19.73 -12.98
CA PRO A 218 -3.75 -20.53 -12.61
C PRO A 218 -5.08 -19.89 -13.01
N PHE A 219 -5.15 -18.56 -13.08
CA PHE A 219 -6.33 -17.79 -13.50
C PHE A 219 -6.17 -17.17 -14.90
N GLY A 220 -5.16 -17.62 -15.65
CA GLY A 220 -4.84 -17.08 -16.96
C GLY A 220 -4.32 -15.63 -16.95
N ILE A 221 -4.22 -15.06 -18.15
CA ILE A 221 -3.76 -13.68 -18.36
C ILE A 221 -4.79 -12.68 -17.83
N GLU A 222 -6.08 -13.00 -17.94
CA GLU A 222 -7.17 -12.15 -17.43
C GLU A 222 -7.07 -11.96 -15.92
N GLY A 223 -6.87 -13.04 -15.15
CA GLY A 223 -6.66 -12.96 -13.70
C GLY A 223 -5.40 -12.17 -13.32
N THR A 224 -4.34 -12.29 -14.13
CA THR A 224 -3.11 -11.50 -13.94
C THR A 224 -3.35 -10.00 -14.15
N LEU A 225 -4.12 -9.63 -15.17
CA LEU A 225 -4.43 -8.23 -15.47
C LEU A 225 -5.42 -7.64 -14.46
N ALA A 226 -6.42 -8.41 -14.02
CA ALA A 226 -7.33 -8.02 -12.95
C ALA A 226 -6.59 -7.84 -11.61
N GLY A 227 -5.64 -8.74 -11.32
CA GLY A 227 -4.72 -8.62 -10.20
C GLY A 227 -3.87 -7.34 -10.29
N ALA A 228 -3.41 -6.96 -11.48
CA ALA A 228 -2.62 -5.73 -11.67
C ALA A 228 -3.41 -4.46 -11.30
N ALA A 229 -4.70 -4.39 -11.67
CA ALA A 229 -5.57 -3.28 -11.28
C ALA A 229 -5.72 -3.19 -9.75
N THR A 230 -5.81 -4.33 -9.07
CA THR A 230 -5.85 -4.38 -7.60
C THR A 230 -4.51 -3.98 -6.99
N CYS A 231 -3.40 -4.52 -7.50
CA CYS A 231 -2.04 -4.20 -7.05
C CYS A 231 -1.68 -2.72 -7.21
N PHE A 232 -2.30 -2.00 -8.15
CA PHE A 232 -2.11 -0.55 -8.30
C PHE A 232 -2.44 0.21 -7.01
N TYR A 233 -3.42 -0.27 -6.25
CA TYR A 233 -3.76 0.28 -4.93
C TYR A 233 -2.56 0.30 -3.97
N ALA A 234 -1.66 -0.69 -4.05
CA ALA A 234 -0.48 -0.76 -3.20
C ALA A 234 0.57 0.32 -3.50
N PHE A 235 0.50 0.97 -4.68
CA PHE A 235 1.38 2.07 -5.05
C PHE A 235 0.80 3.45 -4.73
N VAL A 236 -0.48 3.53 -4.32
CA VAL A 236 -1.10 4.79 -3.90
C VAL A 236 -0.37 5.36 -2.67
N GLY A 237 -0.17 6.68 -2.64
CA GLY A 237 0.53 7.39 -1.57
C GLY A 237 1.84 8.06 -1.98
N PHE A 238 2.37 7.81 -3.18
CA PHE A 238 3.53 8.56 -3.69
C PHE A 238 3.24 10.06 -3.87
N ASP A 239 1.97 10.44 -4.02
CA ASP A 239 1.49 11.81 -4.15
C ASP A 239 1.54 12.60 -2.82
N LEU A 240 1.59 11.90 -1.67
CA LEU A 240 1.81 12.52 -0.35
C LEU A 240 3.20 13.17 -0.25
N VAL A 241 4.15 12.74 -1.08
CA VAL A 241 5.46 13.37 -1.20
C VAL A 241 5.35 14.80 -1.71
N ALA A 242 4.35 15.10 -2.54
CA ALA A 242 4.12 16.43 -3.12
C ALA A 242 3.49 17.42 -2.13
N THR A 243 2.74 16.95 -1.13
CA THR A 243 2.06 17.83 -0.15
C THR A 243 3.03 18.50 0.83
N THR A 244 4.17 17.86 1.09
CA THR A 244 5.24 18.34 2.00
C THR A 244 6.22 19.31 1.33
N GLY A 245 5.84 19.91 0.19
CA GLY A 245 6.69 20.84 -0.53
C GLY A 245 7.11 22.07 0.28
N GLU A 246 6.27 22.53 1.20
CA GLU A 246 6.56 23.66 2.10
C GLU A 246 7.56 23.30 3.22
N GLU A 247 7.65 22.03 3.60
CA GLU A 247 8.56 21.54 4.64
C GLU A 247 9.93 21.14 4.07
N THR A 248 10.07 21.09 2.75
CA THR A 248 11.24 20.52 2.08
C THR A 248 12.24 21.60 1.65
N LYS A 249 13.51 21.43 2.03
CA LYS A 249 14.60 22.30 1.54
C LYS A 249 14.92 21.98 0.06
N ASN A 250 14.68 22.95 -0.84
CA ASN A 250 14.76 22.81 -2.30
C ASN A 250 13.74 21.80 -2.89
N PRO A 251 12.43 22.13 -2.86
CA PRO A 251 11.37 21.24 -3.34
C PRO A 251 11.52 20.88 -4.83
N GLN A 252 12.07 21.78 -5.67
CA GLN A 252 12.18 21.53 -7.12
C GLN A 252 13.06 20.32 -7.49
N ARG A 253 13.99 19.91 -6.61
CA ARG A 253 14.83 18.72 -6.83
C ARG A 253 14.50 17.58 -5.87
N ALA A 254 14.11 17.89 -4.65
CA ALA A 254 13.86 16.89 -3.62
C ALA A 254 12.56 16.11 -3.87
N ILE A 255 11.47 16.78 -4.27
CA ILE A 255 10.17 16.12 -4.52
C ILE A 255 10.28 15.13 -5.70
N PRO A 256 10.79 15.53 -6.88
CA PRO A 256 10.90 14.61 -8.03
C PRO A 256 11.75 13.39 -7.72
N LEU A 257 12.90 13.60 -7.06
CA LEU A 257 13.80 12.51 -6.69
C LEU A 257 13.15 11.57 -5.68
N SER A 258 12.43 12.11 -4.70
CA SER A 258 11.72 11.33 -3.67
C SER A 258 10.64 10.44 -4.27
N ILE A 259 9.84 10.96 -5.21
CA ILE A 259 8.76 10.20 -5.88
C ILE A 259 9.37 9.01 -6.63
N CYS A 260 10.36 9.27 -7.48
CA CYS A 260 10.99 8.21 -8.29
C CYS A 260 11.67 7.14 -7.41
N LEU A 261 12.40 7.55 -6.38
CA LEU A 261 13.11 6.63 -5.48
C LEU A 261 12.12 5.80 -4.65
N THR A 262 11.04 6.42 -4.16
CA THR A 262 9.99 5.71 -3.39
C THR A 262 9.30 4.67 -4.26
N LEU A 263 8.89 5.03 -5.48
CA LEU A 263 8.25 4.10 -6.40
C LEU A 263 9.17 2.94 -6.79
N LEU A 264 10.46 3.20 -7.02
CA LEU A 264 11.44 2.17 -7.35
C LEU A 264 11.64 1.20 -6.17
N ILE A 265 11.82 1.71 -4.95
CA ILE A 265 11.97 0.88 -3.75
C ILE A 265 10.70 0.06 -3.50
N CYS A 266 9.53 0.68 -3.58
CA CYS A 266 8.25 -0.02 -3.42
C CYS A 266 8.11 -1.14 -4.45
N SER A 267 8.47 -0.88 -5.73
CA SER A 267 8.41 -1.89 -6.79
C SER A 267 9.29 -3.10 -6.48
N ILE A 268 10.51 -2.87 -6.01
CA ILE A 268 11.43 -3.95 -5.62
C ILE A 268 10.84 -4.75 -4.45
N VAL A 269 10.39 -4.06 -3.39
CA VAL A 269 9.81 -4.69 -2.20
C VAL A 269 8.58 -5.53 -2.55
N TYR A 270 7.63 -4.97 -3.31
CA TYR A 270 6.42 -5.68 -3.71
C TYR A 270 6.71 -6.91 -4.56
N CYS A 271 7.64 -6.82 -5.51
CA CYS A 271 8.08 -7.96 -6.30
C CYS A 271 8.76 -9.03 -5.43
N SER A 272 9.64 -8.64 -4.51
CA SER A 272 10.32 -9.56 -3.60
C SER A 272 9.34 -10.28 -2.68
N VAL A 273 8.39 -9.57 -2.07
CA VAL A 273 7.36 -10.16 -1.20
C VAL A 273 6.46 -11.09 -2.00
N SER A 274 6.07 -10.71 -3.22
CA SER A 274 5.27 -11.56 -4.12
C SER A 274 5.98 -12.87 -4.47
N ILE A 275 7.27 -12.82 -4.78
CA ILE A 275 8.09 -14.01 -5.05
C ILE A 275 8.12 -14.92 -3.82
N VAL A 276 8.39 -14.35 -2.65
CA VAL A 276 8.52 -15.12 -1.41
C VAL A 276 7.19 -15.77 -1.01
N ILE A 277 6.08 -15.03 -1.03
CA ILE A 277 4.76 -15.55 -0.63
C ILE A 277 4.28 -16.64 -1.58
N THR A 278 4.57 -16.54 -2.88
CA THR A 278 4.13 -17.54 -3.86
C THR A 278 5.02 -18.78 -3.93
N LEU A 279 6.24 -18.70 -3.39
CA LEU A 279 7.20 -19.81 -3.34
C LEU A 279 7.24 -20.54 -1.99
N MET A 280 6.75 -19.92 -0.92
CA MET A 280 6.47 -20.60 0.36
C MET A 280 5.32 -21.59 0.20
#